data_AF-A0A7W5ELP2-F1
#
_entry.id   AF-A0A7W5ELP2-F1
#
_cell.length_a   1.000
_cell.length_b   1.000
_cell.length_c   1.000
_cell.angle_alpha   90.00
_cell.angle_beta   90.00
_cell.angle_gamma   90.00
#
_symmetry.space_group_name_H-M   'P 1'
#
loop_
_entity.id
_entity.type
_entity.pdbx_description
1 polymer ?
#
loop_
_entity_poly.entity_id
_entity_poly.type
_entity_poly.pdbx_seq_one_letter_code
_entity_poly.pdbx_strand_id
1 'polypeptide(L)'
;MIRSFRRARAMKAAAALCSHGRRVDAVNGVWAHYQKDPALARVLEAAGGDRATLSRIVVSMELSGAGVSLRGHYVPVSALFFADTLTYCLRSLAGQVDPAHCARELMCYFASGAIDFSPERSVRTGKTESSRFAATP
;
A
#
# COMPACT_ATOMS: atom_id res chain seq x y z
N MET A 1 -16.46 -2.82 -20.02
CA MET A 1 -17.44 -2.54 -18.95
C MET A 1 -17.48 -3.62 -17.85
N ILE A 2 -17.49 -4.93 -18.16
CA ILE A 2 -17.67 -6.03 -17.18
C ILE A 2 -16.52 -6.18 -16.14
N ARG A 3 -15.26 -5.87 -16.51
CA ARG A 3 -14.10 -6.04 -15.61
C ARG A 3 -14.10 -5.09 -14.41
N SER A 4 -14.51 -3.83 -14.63
CA SER A 4 -14.56 -2.79 -13.59
C SER A 4 -15.56 -3.13 -12.48
N PHE A 5 -16.71 -3.70 -12.83
CA PHE A 5 -17.71 -4.16 -11.86
C PHE A 5 -17.23 -5.35 -11.01
N ARG A 6 -16.51 -6.30 -11.61
CA ARG A 6 -15.95 -7.45 -10.88
C ARG A 6 -14.91 -7.03 -9.85
N ARG A 7 -14.02 -6.09 -10.22
CA ARG A 7 -13.03 -5.51 -9.29
C ARG A 7 -13.71 -4.76 -8.15
N ALA A 8 -14.67 -3.87 -8.46
CA ALA A 8 -15.38 -3.09 -7.44
C ALA A 8 -16.11 -3.99 -6.42
N ARG A 9 -16.73 -5.09 -6.88
CA ARG A 9 -17.39 -6.07 -6.01
C ARG A 9 -16.39 -6.83 -5.13
N ALA A 10 -15.29 -7.30 -5.71
CA ALA A 10 -14.25 -8.03 -4.97
C ALA A 10 -13.61 -7.14 -3.89
N MET A 11 -13.30 -5.90 -4.24
CA MET A 11 -12.75 -4.90 -3.32
C MET A 11 -13.72 -4.59 -2.17
N LYS A 12 -15.01 -4.34 -2.45
CA LYS A 12 -16.01 -4.11 -1.39
C LYS A 12 -16.15 -5.31 -0.45
N ALA A 13 -16.16 -6.53 -1.01
CA ALA A 13 -16.22 -7.75 -0.21
C ALA A 13 -15.00 -7.91 0.71
N ALA A 14 -13.79 -7.70 0.17
CA ALA A 14 -12.56 -7.80 0.96
C ALA A 14 -12.46 -6.69 2.02
N ALA A 15 -12.87 -5.46 1.70
CA ALA A 15 -12.92 -4.36 2.66
C ALA A 15 -13.90 -4.66 3.81
N ALA A 16 -15.08 -5.19 3.50
CA ALA A 16 -16.05 -5.62 4.51
C ALA A 16 -15.47 -6.73 5.40
N LEU A 17 -14.78 -7.73 4.84
CA LEU A 17 -14.16 -8.78 5.66
C LEU A 17 -13.13 -8.19 6.64
N CYS A 18 -12.29 -7.26 6.20
CA CYS A 18 -11.31 -6.62 7.06
C CYS A 18 -11.95 -5.76 8.16
N SER A 19 -13.03 -5.01 7.86
CA SER A 19 -13.73 -4.21 8.86
C SER A 19 -14.39 -5.04 9.96
N HIS A 20 -14.66 -6.32 9.71
CA HIS A 20 -15.17 -7.29 10.69
C HIS A 20 -14.05 -8.09 11.38
N GLY A 21 -12.79 -7.65 11.28
CA GLY A 21 -11.63 -8.35 11.87
C GLY A 21 -11.23 -9.64 11.14
N ARG A 22 -11.86 -9.97 10.01
CA ARG A 22 -11.61 -11.19 9.22
C ARG A 22 -10.50 -10.97 8.18
N ARG A 23 -9.32 -10.54 8.64
CA ARG A 23 -8.18 -10.18 7.77
C ARG A 23 -7.74 -11.33 6.85
N VAL A 24 -7.66 -12.54 7.39
CA VAL A 24 -7.28 -13.74 6.61
C VAL A 24 -8.24 -13.96 5.44
N ASP A 25 -9.54 -13.81 5.68
CA ASP A 25 -10.57 -13.95 4.65
C ASP A 25 -10.49 -12.81 3.62
N ALA A 26 -10.21 -11.59 4.06
CA ALA A 26 -9.99 -10.46 3.17
C ALA A 26 -8.82 -10.74 2.21
N VAL A 27 -7.66 -11.18 2.73
CA VAL A 27 -6.47 -11.53 1.93
C VAL A 27 -6.77 -12.70 0.98
N ASN A 28 -7.51 -13.72 1.43
CA ASN A 28 -7.94 -14.82 0.56
C ASN A 28 -8.84 -14.32 -0.59
N GLY A 29 -9.72 -13.36 -0.31
CA GLY A 29 -10.53 -12.69 -1.32
C GLY A 29 -9.69 -11.91 -2.34
N VAL A 30 -8.65 -11.19 -1.89
CA VAL A 30 -7.69 -10.52 -2.79
C VAL A 30 -6.94 -11.55 -3.65
N TRP A 31 -6.43 -12.61 -3.04
CA TRP A 31 -5.70 -13.66 -3.75
C TRP A 31 -6.55 -14.35 -4.83
N ALA A 32 -7.81 -14.66 -4.51
CA ALA A 32 -8.76 -15.21 -5.48
C ALA A 32 -9.08 -14.25 -6.63
N HIS A 33 -8.94 -12.93 -6.41
CA HIS A 33 -9.05 -11.94 -7.47
C HIS A 33 -7.81 -11.96 -8.39
N TYR A 34 -6.60 -12.07 -7.83
CA TYR A 34 -5.35 -12.08 -8.59
C TYR A 34 -5.27 -13.26 -9.55
N GLN A 35 -5.74 -14.44 -9.11
CA GLN A 35 -5.86 -15.62 -9.99
C GLN A 35 -6.76 -15.39 -11.21
N LYS A 36 -7.59 -14.34 -11.20
CA LYS A 36 -8.54 -13.99 -12.28
C LYS A 36 -8.16 -12.69 -13.00
N ASP A 37 -7.16 -11.95 -12.51
CA ASP A 37 -6.66 -10.69 -13.09
C ASP A 37 -5.14 -10.83 -13.38
N PRO A 38 -4.77 -11.30 -14.58
CA PRO A 38 -3.38 -11.52 -14.94
C PRO A 38 -2.51 -10.26 -14.87
N ALA A 39 -3.10 -9.07 -14.98
CA ALA A 39 -2.34 -7.83 -14.92
C ALA A 39 -1.84 -7.55 -13.50
N LEU A 40 -2.70 -7.73 -12.48
CA LEU A 40 -2.30 -7.60 -11.08
C LEU A 40 -1.36 -8.74 -10.65
N ALA A 41 -1.62 -9.97 -11.11
CA ALA A 41 -0.75 -11.10 -10.84
C ALA A 41 0.69 -10.82 -11.33
N ARG A 42 0.85 -10.29 -12.55
CA ARG A 42 2.17 -9.93 -13.09
C ARG A 42 2.89 -8.86 -12.28
N VAL A 43 2.20 -7.87 -11.73
CA VAL A 43 2.82 -6.84 -10.87
C VAL A 43 3.36 -7.47 -9.59
N LEU A 44 2.60 -8.38 -8.98
CA LEU A 44 3.04 -9.09 -7.78
C LEU A 44 4.19 -10.05 -8.07
N GLU A 45 4.10 -10.83 -9.14
CA GLU A 45 5.14 -11.78 -9.58
C GLU A 45 6.45 -11.06 -9.95
N ALA A 46 6.37 -9.90 -10.63
CA ALA A 46 7.55 -9.10 -10.97
C ALA A 46 8.31 -8.60 -9.72
N ALA A 47 7.62 -8.46 -8.58
CA ALA A 47 8.24 -8.13 -7.31
C ALA A 47 8.64 -9.37 -6.47
N GLY A 48 8.53 -10.58 -7.03
CA GLY A 48 8.77 -11.84 -6.32
C GLY A 48 7.75 -12.11 -5.20
N GLY A 49 6.56 -11.49 -5.29
CA GLY A 49 5.54 -11.56 -4.24
C GLY A 49 4.62 -12.77 -4.38
N ASP A 50 4.08 -13.20 -3.25
CA ASP A 50 3.08 -14.27 -3.15
C ASP A 50 1.89 -13.84 -2.29
N ARG A 51 1.04 -14.80 -1.90
CA ARG A 51 -0.08 -14.54 -0.98
C ARG A 51 0.40 -14.00 0.38
N ALA A 52 1.54 -14.47 0.88
CA ALA A 52 2.09 -13.99 2.14
C ALA A 52 2.55 -12.53 2.02
N THR A 53 3.08 -12.13 0.86
CA THR A 53 3.40 -10.73 0.56
C THR A 53 2.17 -9.84 0.69
N LEU A 54 1.01 -10.24 0.16
CA LEU A 54 -0.23 -9.46 0.32
C LEU A 54 -0.62 -9.29 1.79
N SER A 55 -0.49 -10.35 2.60
CA SER A 55 -0.73 -10.27 4.04
C SER A 55 0.24 -9.32 4.75
N ARG A 56 1.53 -9.34 4.36
CA ARG A 56 2.54 -8.44 4.91
C ARG A 56 2.28 -6.98 4.55
N ILE A 57 1.82 -6.69 3.33
CA ILE A 57 1.41 -5.34 2.93
C ILE A 57 0.30 -4.85 3.85
N VAL A 58 -0.77 -5.63 4.04
CA VAL A 58 -1.91 -5.22 4.88
C VAL A 58 -1.45 -4.89 6.29
N VAL A 59 -0.68 -5.79 6.93
CA VAL A 59 -0.18 -5.59 8.29
C VAL A 59 0.75 -4.38 8.38
N SER A 60 1.69 -4.26 7.43
CA SER A 60 2.62 -3.13 7.41
C SER A 60 1.88 -1.80 7.30
N MET A 61 0.89 -1.71 6.41
CA MET A 61 0.12 -0.48 6.20
C MET A 61 -0.78 -0.15 7.40
N GLU A 62 -1.39 -1.16 8.03
CA GLU A 62 -2.13 -0.98 9.28
C GLU A 62 -1.25 -0.42 10.39
N LEU A 63 -0.07 -1.00 10.62
CA LEU A 63 0.89 -0.55 11.62
C LEU A 63 1.43 0.85 11.33
N SER A 64 1.52 1.21 10.04
CA SER A 64 1.90 2.55 9.59
C SER A 64 0.75 3.57 9.61
N GLY A 65 -0.43 3.21 10.14
CA GLY A 65 -1.55 4.14 10.35
C GLY A 65 -2.57 4.21 9.21
N ALA A 66 -2.41 3.43 8.14
CA ALA A 66 -3.39 3.34 7.06
C ALA A 66 -4.55 2.36 7.37
N GLY A 67 -4.67 1.83 8.59
CA GLY A 67 -5.74 0.91 9.02
C GLY A 67 -7.13 1.53 9.12
N VAL A 68 -7.50 2.45 8.22
CA VAL A 68 -8.73 3.25 8.25
C VAL A 68 -9.60 2.99 7.03
N SER A 69 -10.88 3.35 7.14
CA SER A 69 -11.81 3.36 6.01
C SER A 69 -12.03 4.77 5.50
N LEU A 70 -11.76 5.02 4.22
CA LEU A 70 -11.95 6.32 3.56
C LEU A 70 -12.91 6.15 2.38
N ARG A 71 -13.99 6.92 2.34
CA ARG A 71 -15.01 6.87 1.27
C ARG A 71 -15.52 5.44 0.96
N GLY A 72 -15.62 4.60 1.99
CA GLY A 72 -16.05 3.19 1.84
C GLY A 72 -14.95 2.21 1.40
N HIS A 73 -13.69 2.65 1.37
CA HIS A 73 -12.53 1.82 1.08
C HIS A 73 -11.71 1.61 2.35
N TYR A 74 -11.59 0.34 2.77
CA TYR A 74 -10.57 -0.01 3.76
C TYR A 74 -9.20 0.06 3.07
N VAL A 75 -8.40 1.06 3.41
CA VAL A 75 -7.23 1.51 2.62
C VAL A 75 -6.23 0.37 2.34
N PRO A 76 -5.76 -0.42 3.32
CA PRO A 76 -4.71 -1.42 3.10
C PRO A 76 -5.13 -2.52 2.13
N VAL A 77 -6.41 -2.91 2.19
CA VAL A 77 -6.97 -3.95 1.31
C VAL A 77 -7.32 -3.38 -0.06
N SER A 78 -7.90 -2.17 -0.09
CA SER A 78 -8.30 -1.53 -1.35
C SER A 78 -7.09 -1.19 -2.22
N ALA A 79 -5.96 -0.83 -1.61
CA ALA A 79 -4.69 -0.59 -2.30
C ALA A 79 -4.18 -1.82 -3.09
N LEU A 80 -4.57 -3.03 -2.70
CA LEU A 80 -4.16 -4.25 -3.41
C LEU A 80 -4.94 -4.48 -4.72
N PHE A 81 -6.01 -3.73 -4.98
CA PHE A 81 -6.82 -3.88 -6.19
C PHE A 81 -6.42 -2.92 -7.32
N PHE A 82 -5.41 -2.08 -7.15
CA PHE A 82 -4.93 -1.18 -8.19
C PHE A 82 -3.42 -1.37 -8.38
N ALA A 83 -2.98 -1.41 -9.65
CA ALA A 83 -1.60 -1.72 -9.99
C ALA A 83 -0.62 -0.69 -9.42
N ASP A 84 -0.98 0.59 -9.46
CA ASP A 84 -0.09 1.66 -9.02
C ASP A 84 0.09 1.66 -7.50
N THR A 85 -1.02 1.54 -6.75
CA THR A 85 -0.97 1.46 -5.28
C THR A 85 -0.33 0.16 -4.81
N LEU A 86 -0.56 -0.97 -5.50
CA LEU A 86 0.13 -2.23 -5.23
C LEU A 86 1.64 -2.10 -5.44
N THR A 87 2.06 -1.51 -6.56
CA THR A 87 3.48 -1.26 -6.85
C THR A 87 4.10 -0.41 -5.75
N TYR A 88 3.41 0.63 -5.28
CA TYR A 88 3.89 1.48 -4.20
C TYR A 88 4.04 0.72 -2.87
N CYS A 89 3.06 -0.11 -2.51
CA CYS A 89 3.15 -0.99 -1.35
C CYS A 89 4.33 -1.97 -1.44
N LEU A 90 4.57 -2.53 -2.63
CA LEU A 90 5.68 -3.46 -2.87
C LEU A 90 7.04 -2.77 -2.74
N ARG A 91 7.18 -1.54 -3.29
CA ARG A 91 8.38 -0.72 -3.10
C ARG A 91 8.62 -0.40 -1.62
N SER A 92 7.55 -0.15 -0.85
CA SER A 92 7.67 0.07 0.58
C SER A 92 8.14 -1.18 1.33
N LEU A 93 7.58 -2.35 1.03
CA LEU A 93 8.06 -3.62 1.60
C LEU A 93 9.51 -3.94 1.22
N ALA A 94 9.95 -3.54 0.03
CA ALA A 94 11.33 -3.68 -0.41
C ALA A 94 12.29 -2.65 0.21
N GLY A 95 11.80 -1.77 1.10
CA GLY A 95 12.60 -0.73 1.75
C GLY A 95 12.94 0.47 0.85
N GLN A 96 12.33 0.57 -0.34
CA GLN A 96 12.55 1.68 -1.27
C GLN A 96 11.69 2.91 -0.96
N VAL A 97 10.65 2.74 -0.14
CA VAL A 97 9.74 3.80 0.30
C VAL A 97 9.43 3.60 1.79
N ASP A 98 9.55 4.66 2.57
CA ASP A 98 9.19 4.61 3.99
C ASP A 98 7.72 4.17 4.19
N PRO A 99 7.44 3.18 5.06
CA PRO A 99 6.08 2.68 5.28
C PRO A 99 5.08 3.74 5.75
N ALA A 100 5.49 4.69 6.60
CA ALA A 100 4.60 5.76 7.07
C ALA A 100 4.28 6.75 5.94
N HIS A 101 5.27 7.07 5.12
CA HIS A 101 5.07 7.85 3.89
C HIS A 101 4.12 7.12 2.93
N CYS A 102 4.33 5.81 2.70
CA CYS A 102 3.46 4.99 1.87
C CYS A 102 2.01 5.01 2.37
N ALA A 103 1.80 4.79 3.66
CA ALA A 103 0.48 4.83 4.29
C ALA A 103 -0.21 6.19 4.09
N ARG A 104 0.53 7.29 4.26
CA ARG A 104 0.00 8.65 4.07
C ARG A 104 -0.45 8.89 2.63
N GLU A 105 0.36 8.54 1.64
CA GLU A 105 0.02 8.70 0.22
C GLU A 105 -1.21 7.87 -0.17
N LEU A 106 -1.31 6.63 0.32
CA LEU A 106 -2.49 5.80 0.09
C LEU A 106 -3.75 6.42 0.71
N MET A 107 -3.66 6.96 1.92
CA MET A 107 -4.79 7.66 2.53
C MET A 107 -5.19 8.90 1.72
N CYS A 108 -4.22 9.71 1.28
CA CYS A 108 -4.49 10.84 0.40
C CYS A 108 -5.16 10.41 -0.91
N TYR A 109 -4.72 9.30 -1.51
CA TYR A 109 -5.35 8.73 -2.70
C TYR A 109 -6.81 8.38 -2.49
N PHE A 110 -7.13 7.60 -1.47
CA PHE A 110 -8.51 7.18 -1.22
C PHE A 110 -9.39 8.33 -0.70
N ALA A 111 -8.80 9.37 -0.10
CA ALA A 111 -9.51 10.56 0.32
C ALA A 111 -9.81 11.54 -0.82
N SER A 112 -8.91 11.70 -1.80
CA SER A 112 -9.01 12.74 -2.84
C SER A 112 -9.32 12.20 -4.24
N GLY A 113 -8.93 10.96 -4.54
CA GLY A 113 -8.99 10.35 -5.87
C GLY A 113 -7.79 10.66 -6.76
N ALA A 114 -6.81 11.44 -6.28
CA ALA A 114 -5.59 11.78 -6.99
C ALA A 114 -4.37 11.20 -6.27
N ILE A 115 -3.37 10.78 -7.04
CA ILE A 115 -2.06 10.40 -6.50
C ILE A 115 -1.00 11.30 -7.10
N ASP A 116 -0.14 11.84 -6.24
CA ASP A 116 1.15 12.37 -6.65
C ASP A 116 2.24 11.37 -6.22
N PHE A 117 2.46 10.34 -7.04
CA PHE A 117 3.50 9.33 -6.78
C PHE A 117 4.91 9.84 -7.08
N SER A 118 5.14 11.16 -7.04
CA SER A 118 6.44 11.76 -7.33
C SER A 118 7.49 11.18 -6.38
N PRO A 119 8.48 10.40 -6.89
CA PRO A 119 9.51 9.77 -6.06
C PRO A 119 10.52 10.78 -5.47
N GLU A 120 10.35 12.08 -5.67
CA GLU A 120 11.39 13.09 -5.42
C GLU A 120 11.26 13.87 -4.11
N ARG A 121 10.32 13.56 -3.21
CA ARG A 121 10.25 14.23 -1.88
C ARG A 121 10.86 13.42 -0.72
N SER A 122 11.69 12.43 -1.02
CA SER A 122 12.43 11.69 0.00
C SER A 122 13.93 12.04 0.00
N VAL A 123 14.28 13.32 0.04
CA VAL A 123 15.64 13.75 0.44
C VAL A 123 15.58 15.08 1.22
N ARG A 124 16.28 15.09 2.35
CA ARG A 124 16.67 16.21 3.24
C ARG A 124 15.79 16.50 4.47
N THR A 125 15.90 15.65 5.48
CA THR A 125 16.18 16.12 6.84
C THR A 125 17.60 15.70 7.23
N GLY A 126 18.57 16.35 6.59
CA GLY A 126 19.91 16.41 7.14
C GLY A 126 19.90 17.37 8.33
N LYS A 127 20.12 16.85 9.53
CA LYS A 127 20.74 17.60 10.61
C LYS A 127 21.63 16.67 11.42
N THR A 128 22.74 16.29 10.80
CA THR A 128 23.93 15.81 11.50
C THR A 128 24.52 17.02 12.21
N GLU A 129 24.14 17.28 13.46
CA GLU A 129 24.89 18.15 14.35
C GLU A 129 26.11 17.36 14.86
N SER A 130 27.18 17.39 14.06
CA SER A 130 28.54 17.17 14.56
C SER A 130 29.45 18.24 13.97
N SER A 131 30.29 18.79 14.86
CA SER A 131 31.43 19.66 14.59
C SER A 131 31.17 21.18 14.55
N ARG A 132 31.11 21.76 15.76
CA ARG A 132 31.81 23.00 16.16
C ARG A 132 32.28 22.69 17.59
N PHE A 133 33.55 22.62 17.95
CA PHE A 133 34.60 23.61 17.83
C PHE A 133 35.97 22.91 17.78
N ALA A 134 36.79 23.25 16.79
CA ALA A 134 38.24 23.07 16.84
C ALA A 134 38.89 24.44 17.02
N ALA A 135 39.98 24.42 17.77
CA ALA A 135 40.82 25.49 18.27
C ALA A 135 41.18 26.61 17.25
N THR A 136 41.27 27.83 17.78
CA THR A 136 41.99 28.97 17.19
C THR A 136 43.37 29.09 17.86
N PRO A 137 44.38 29.66 17.17
CA PRO A 137 45.81 29.50 17.45
C PRO A 137 46.34 30.26 18.66
#